data_AF-A0A077WNN1-F1
#
_entry.id   AF-A0A077WNN1-F1
#
_cell.length_a   1.000
_cell.length_b   1.000
_cell.length_c   1.000
_cell.angle_alpha   90.00
_cell.angle_beta   90.00
_cell.angle_gamma   90.00
#
_symmetry.space_group_name_H-M   'P 1'
#
loop_
_entity.id
_entity.type
_entity.pdbx_description
1 polymer ?
#
loop_
_entity_poly.entity_id
_entity_poly.type
_entity_poly.pdbx_seq_one_letter_code
_entity_poly.pdbx_strand_id
1 'polypeptide(L)'
;MRSILGVVLATLSLLALVSAQGGVPLRTHSISMPYIDDELQNRWFDFAGDAIINTNRHIRLTSNRQSQQGYLWSRLPLTASNFEIEFEFKVGGQTGHLYGDGFAMWLTKDRLAPGPVFGSKDNFNGLGIFFDTYDNERGHRHTFPYISAMLGDGFKSYDNDKDGRTTEFAGCAANFRSKSFPTKAKLTYYKNNYIQLDVMWRDEDEWDQCFKTFDIQLPEQIYLGFTAHTGEVTDNHDIIGVTTKTLVPKAKEAAASPKNEKSKSSSGGGFFSFLFKLIAAAALVGVLFVAYRMYDNNNRMKNF
;
A
#
# COMPACT_ATOMS: atom_id res chain seq x y z
N MET A 1 -20.42 18.74 71.75
CA MET A 1 -19.51 17.86 70.98
C MET A 1 -19.96 17.92 69.54
N ARG A 2 -19.23 18.71 68.73
CA ARG A 2 -19.47 18.98 67.31
C ARG A 2 -18.37 18.28 66.52
N SER A 3 -18.73 17.80 65.33
CA SER A 3 -17.84 17.38 64.24
C SER A 3 -16.89 16.21 64.52
N ILE A 4 -17.07 15.13 63.76
CA ILE A 4 -16.09 14.49 62.85
C ILE A 4 -16.80 13.22 62.37
N LEU A 5 -17.68 13.37 61.38
CA LEU A 5 -18.22 12.25 60.61
C LEU A 5 -18.44 12.75 59.18
N GLY A 6 -17.33 12.99 58.50
CA GLY A 6 -17.31 13.63 57.19
C GLY A 6 -15.98 13.43 56.47
N VAL A 7 -15.44 12.21 56.53
CA VAL A 7 -14.32 11.77 55.67
C VAL A 7 -14.48 10.27 55.40
N VAL A 8 -15.59 9.86 54.79
CA VAL A 8 -15.68 8.59 54.07
C VAL A 8 -16.61 8.82 52.88
N LEU A 9 -16.23 8.32 51.70
CA LEU A 9 -16.90 8.46 50.40
C LEU A 9 -16.62 9.76 49.61
N ALA A 10 -15.35 9.97 49.25
CA ALA A 10 -15.00 10.75 48.06
C ALA A 10 -13.89 10.05 47.26
N THR A 11 -14.07 8.77 46.95
CA THR A 11 -13.30 8.04 45.92
C THR A 11 -14.18 6.97 45.28
N LEU A 12 -15.41 7.34 44.90
CA LEU A 12 -16.22 6.51 44.00
C LEU A 12 -15.77 6.79 42.56
N SER A 13 -15.29 5.73 41.91
CA SER A 13 -15.26 5.54 40.46
C SER A 13 -14.64 6.66 39.61
N LEU A 14 -13.31 6.69 39.57
CA LEU A 14 -12.65 6.92 38.28
C LEU A 14 -12.68 5.59 37.51
N LEU A 15 -13.87 5.16 37.06
CA LEU A 15 -13.90 4.25 35.92
C LEU A 15 -13.30 5.07 34.79
N ALA A 16 -12.07 4.73 34.42
CA ALA A 16 -11.54 5.11 33.13
C ALA A 16 -12.58 4.68 32.10
N LEU A 17 -13.33 5.65 31.57
CA LEU A 17 -13.85 5.60 30.21
C LEU A 17 -12.61 5.52 29.32
N VAL A 18 -12.01 4.33 29.25
CA VAL A 18 -11.35 3.92 28.02
C VAL A 18 -12.47 3.99 27.01
N SER A 19 -12.51 5.08 26.24
CA SER A 19 -13.33 5.06 25.03
C SER A 19 -12.83 3.85 24.27
N ALA A 20 -13.65 2.81 24.17
CA ALA A 20 -13.46 1.75 23.21
C ALA A 20 -13.55 2.44 21.84
N GLN A 21 -12.44 3.02 21.38
CA GLN A 21 -12.24 3.49 20.01
C GLN A 21 -12.03 2.29 19.06
N GLY A 22 -12.36 1.08 19.52
CA GLY A 22 -12.29 -0.15 18.76
C GLY A 22 -13.61 -0.43 18.09
N GLY A 23 -13.58 -0.57 16.77
CA GLY A 23 -14.65 -1.13 15.96
C GLY A 23 -15.23 -2.45 16.47
N VAL A 24 -16.41 -2.84 15.99
CA VAL A 24 -17.00 -4.17 16.31
C VAL A 24 -16.43 -5.21 15.34
N PRO A 25 -15.74 -6.27 15.83
CA PRO A 25 -15.22 -7.32 14.96
C PRO A 25 -16.32 -8.04 14.17
N LEU A 26 -16.06 -8.32 12.90
CA LEU A 26 -16.95 -9.04 11.99
C LEU A 26 -16.42 -10.45 11.74
N ARG A 27 -16.86 -11.41 12.56
CA ARG A 27 -16.46 -12.82 12.44
C ARG A 27 -16.81 -13.41 11.07
N THR A 28 -17.88 -12.96 10.44
CA THR A 28 -18.31 -13.41 9.10
C THR A 28 -17.36 -13.00 7.97
N HIS A 29 -16.44 -12.07 8.23
CA HIS A 29 -15.44 -11.55 7.29
C HIS A 29 -14.03 -11.64 7.88
N SER A 30 -13.84 -12.48 8.89
CA SER A 30 -12.53 -12.70 9.51
C SER A 30 -12.23 -14.20 9.48
N ILE A 31 -10.98 -14.54 9.15
CA ILE A 31 -10.53 -15.92 9.07
C ILE A 31 -9.10 -16.02 9.60
N SER A 32 -8.85 -17.04 10.40
CA SER A 32 -7.54 -17.35 10.97
C SER A 32 -7.40 -18.87 11.09
N MET A 33 -6.19 -19.34 11.35
CA MET A 33 -5.95 -20.74 11.68
C MET A 33 -6.91 -21.22 12.79
N PRO A 34 -7.50 -22.44 12.68
CA PRO A 34 -7.17 -23.49 11.72
C PRO A 34 -7.90 -23.46 10.36
N TYR A 35 -8.60 -22.37 10.02
CA TYR A 35 -9.32 -22.13 8.76
C TYR A 35 -10.50 -23.07 8.41
N ILE A 36 -10.53 -24.29 8.94
CA ILE A 36 -11.58 -25.29 8.68
C ILE A 36 -12.44 -25.46 9.93
N ASP A 37 -13.75 -25.51 9.74
CA ASP A 37 -14.73 -25.75 10.81
C ASP A 37 -15.16 -27.22 10.84
N ASP A 38 -15.81 -27.70 9.77
CA ASP A 38 -16.37 -29.05 9.66
C ASP A 38 -16.29 -29.55 8.20
N GLU A 39 -16.13 -30.86 8.02
CA GLU A 39 -16.07 -31.53 6.70
C GLU A 39 -15.13 -30.85 5.67
N LEU A 40 -13.96 -30.37 6.09
CA LEU A 40 -13.00 -29.63 5.24
C LEU A 40 -13.53 -28.30 4.68
N GLN A 41 -14.61 -27.75 5.24
CA GLN A 41 -15.18 -26.47 4.85
C GLN A 41 -15.03 -25.41 5.95
N ASN A 42 -15.11 -24.14 5.55
CA ASN A 42 -15.28 -23.01 6.46
C ASN A 42 -16.72 -22.50 6.40
N ARG A 43 -17.29 -22.12 7.55
CA ARG A 43 -18.66 -21.61 7.64
C ARG A 43 -18.86 -20.29 6.90
N TRP A 44 -17.84 -19.44 6.88
CA TRP A 44 -17.93 -18.03 6.43
C TRP A 44 -17.18 -17.77 5.12
N PHE A 45 -16.30 -18.66 4.69
CA PHE A 45 -15.51 -18.51 3.48
C PHE A 45 -15.59 -19.74 2.59
N ASP A 46 -15.58 -19.50 1.28
CA ASP A 46 -15.37 -20.52 0.25
C ASP A 46 -13.95 -20.42 -0.28
N PHE A 47 -13.28 -21.55 -0.43
CA PHE A 47 -11.98 -21.66 -1.09
C PHE A 47 -12.02 -22.84 -2.05
N ALA A 48 -11.47 -22.66 -3.26
CA ALA A 48 -11.31 -23.75 -4.24
C ALA A 48 -10.32 -23.33 -5.34
N GLY A 49 -10.41 -23.97 -6.51
CA GLY A 49 -9.41 -23.88 -7.57
C GLY A 49 -8.16 -24.64 -7.14
N ASP A 50 -7.01 -24.04 -7.33
CA ASP A 50 -5.72 -24.57 -6.89
C ASP A 50 -5.37 -24.23 -5.43
N ALA A 51 -6.30 -23.62 -4.70
CA ALA A 51 -6.07 -23.21 -3.32
C ALA A 51 -5.87 -24.43 -2.39
N ILE A 52 -4.84 -24.39 -1.54
CA ILE A 52 -4.50 -25.43 -0.57
C ILE A 52 -4.60 -24.85 0.84
N ILE A 53 -5.35 -25.52 1.71
CA ILE A 53 -5.47 -25.14 3.12
C ILE A 53 -4.44 -25.89 3.95
N ASN A 54 -3.49 -25.16 4.53
CA ASN A 54 -2.65 -25.66 5.61
C ASN A 54 -3.22 -25.14 6.93
N THR A 55 -3.96 -26.00 7.64
CA THR A 55 -4.68 -25.66 8.88
C THR A 55 -3.79 -25.10 9.98
N ASN A 56 -2.47 -25.28 9.93
CA ASN A 56 -1.56 -24.79 10.97
C ASN A 56 -0.66 -23.65 10.51
N ARG A 57 -0.85 -23.13 9.29
CA ARG A 57 0.06 -22.12 8.72
C ARG A 57 -0.64 -21.04 7.92
N HIS A 58 -1.34 -21.42 6.85
CA HIS A 58 -1.84 -20.46 5.86
C HIS A 58 -2.83 -21.10 4.87
N ILE A 59 -3.54 -20.25 4.15
CA ILE A 59 -4.32 -20.57 2.95
C ILE A 59 -3.46 -20.21 1.74
N ARG A 60 -2.99 -21.20 0.99
CA ARG A 60 -2.19 -20.98 -0.22
C ARG A 60 -3.12 -20.85 -1.41
N LEU A 61 -3.19 -19.70 -2.05
CA LEU A 61 -4.02 -19.48 -3.25
C LEU A 61 -3.39 -20.11 -4.49
N THR A 62 -2.09 -19.92 -4.71
CA THR A 62 -1.34 -20.63 -5.77
C THR A 62 0.00 -21.12 -5.22
N SER A 63 0.53 -22.16 -5.84
CA SER A 63 1.86 -22.69 -5.54
C SER A 63 2.86 -22.31 -6.62
N ASN A 64 4.13 -22.64 -6.42
CA ASN A 64 5.20 -22.53 -7.42
C ASN A 64 5.03 -23.54 -8.58
N ARG A 65 3.90 -23.43 -9.30
CA ARG A 65 3.46 -24.19 -10.48
C ARG A 65 2.81 -23.21 -11.46
N GLN A 66 3.02 -23.44 -12.75
CA GLN A 66 2.46 -22.61 -13.81
C GLN A 66 0.95 -22.80 -13.93
N SER A 67 0.26 -21.79 -14.46
CA SER A 67 -1.16 -21.82 -14.81
C SER A 67 -2.07 -22.21 -13.64
N GLN A 68 -1.81 -21.68 -12.44
CA GLN A 68 -2.64 -21.91 -11.26
C GLN A 68 -3.62 -20.76 -11.04
N GLN A 69 -4.82 -21.09 -10.57
CA GLN A 69 -5.85 -20.14 -10.16
C GLN A 69 -6.53 -20.64 -8.89
N GLY A 70 -6.36 -19.92 -7.80
CA GLY A 70 -7.01 -20.23 -6.53
C GLY A 70 -7.66 -19.02 -5.90
N TYR A 71 -8.67 -19.27 -5.07
CA TYR A 71 -9.47 -18.22 -4.47
C TYR A 71 -9.88 -18.51 -3.02
N LEU A 72 -10.23 -17.43 -2.33
CA LEU A 72 -10.85 -17.39 -1.01
C LEU A 72 -11.90 -16.26 -1.00
N TRP A 73 -13.18 -16.56 -0.80
CA TRP A 73 -14.28 -15.59 -0.86
C TRP A 73 -15.20 -15.68 0.35
N SER A 74 -15.64 -14.55 0.90
CA SER A 74 -16.68 -14.51 1.94
C SER A 74 -18.00 -15.06 1.38
N ARG A 75 -18.71 -15.84 2.19
CA ARG A 75 -20.04 -16.42 1.89
C ARG A 75 -21.15 -15.39 1.98
N LEU A 76 -20.99 -14.43 2.89
CA LEU A 76 -21.94 -13.36 3.12
C LEU A 76 -21.39 -12.04 2.58
N PRO A 77 -22.26 -11.12 2.13
CA PRO A 77 -21.86 -9.78 1.76
C PRO A 77 -21.51 -8.95 3.01
N LEU A 78 -20.52 -8.10 2.88
CA LEU A 78 -20.16 -7.05 3.81
C LEU A 78 -21.08 -5.85 3.57
N THR A 79 -21.94 -5.56 4.54
CA THR A 79 -22.91 -4.46 4.47
C THR A 79 -22.56 -3.28 5.39
N ALA A 80 -21.40 -3.32 6.05
CA ALA A 80 -20.96 -2.27 6.93
C ALA A 80 -20.62 -0.99 6.14
N SER A 81 -21.13 0.16 6.58
CA SER A 81 -20.84 1.45 5.91
C SER A 81 -19.39 1.90 6.12
N ASN A 82 -18.83 1.64 7.30
CA ASN A 82 -17.44 1.96 7.61
C ASN A 82 -16.79 0.72 8.18
N PHE A 83 -15.63 0.35 7.67
CA PHE A 83 -14.94 -0.87 8.08
C PHE A 83 -13.44 -0.74 7.88
N GLU A 84 -12.74 -1.62 8.57
CA GLU A 84 -11.31 -1.85 8.41
C GLU A 84 -11.11 -3.35 8.17
N ILE A 85 -10.31 -3.69 7.17
CA ILE A 85 -9.90 -5.06 6.86
C ILE A 85 -8.39 -5.09 6.92
N GLU A 86 -7.85 -5.78 7.92
CA GLU A 86 -6.42 -6.11 8.01
C GLU A 86 -6.23 -7.56 7.56
N PHE A 87 -5.26 -7.81 6.70
CA PHE A 87 -4.87 -9.17 6.35
C PHE A 87 -3.36 -9.32 6.34
N GLU A 88 -2.93 -10.48 6.81
CA GLU A 88 -1.55 -10.94 6.78
C GLU A 88 -1.39 -11.89 5.60
N PHE A 89 -0.34 -11.67 4.82
CA PHE A 89 -0.06 -12.43 3.62
C PHE A 89 1.43 -12.72 3.50
N LYS A 90 1.79 -13.65 2.62
CA LYS A 90 3.17 -13.93 2.26
C LYS A 90 3.25 -14.27 0.77
N VAL A 91 4.15 -13.59 0.07
CA VAL A 91 4.47 -13.90 -1.33
C VAL A 91 5.92 -14.34 -1.41
N GLY A 92 6.17 -15.44 -2.10
CA GLY A 92 7.53 -15.90 -2.37
C GLY A 92 7.57 -17.26 -3.04
N GLY A 93 8.73 -17.63 -3.55
CA GLY A 93 8.88 -18.81 -4.37
C GLY A 93 10.35 -19.12 -4.61
N GLN A 94 10.66 -19.70 -5.77
CA GLN A 94 12.05 -19.97 -6.13
C GLN A 94 12.90 -18.68 -6.12
N THR A 95 14.17 -18.84 -5.75
CA THR A 95 15.17 -17.78 -5.80
C THR A 95 15.50 -17.46 -7.26
N GLY A 96 15.28 -16.21 -7.68
CA GLY A 96 15.53 -15.77 -9.06
C GLY A 96 14.87 -14.42 -9.36
N HIS A 97 15.09 -13.94 -10.59
CA HIS A 97 14.52 -12.69 -11.11
C HIS A 97 13.22 -12.88 -11.90
N LEU A 98 12.81 -14.13 -12.15
CA LEU A 98 11.58 -14.48 -12.85
C LEU A 98 10.59 -15.06 -11.84
N TYR A 99 9.56 -14.29 -11.51
CA TYR A 99 8.51 -14.62 -10.56
C TYR A 99 7.25 -13.85 -10.94
N GLY A 100 6.07 -14.33 -10.52
CA GLY A 100 4.80 -13.71 -10.90
C GLY A 100 3.58 -14.61 -10.64
N ASP A 101 2.38 -14.14 -10.96
CA ASP A 101 2.09 -12.76 -11.41
C ASP A 101 1.76 -11.88 -10.20
N GLY A 102 0.91 -12.39 -9.31
CA GLY A 102 0.61 -11.78 -8.02
C GLY A 102 -0.70 -12.30 -7.44
N PHE A 103 -1.29 -11.52 -6.53
CA PHE A 103 -2.62 -11.79 -5.99
C PHE A 103 -3.44 -10.50 -5.91
N ALA A 104 -4.75 -10.64 -5.71
CA ALA A 104 -5.67 -9.53 -5.60
C ALA A 104 -6.58 -9.68 -4.38
N MET A 105 -6.88 -8.56 -3.72
CA MET A 105 -7.98 -8.41 -2.78
C MET A 105 -9.17 -7.77 -3.49
N TRP A 106 -10.36 -8.27 -3.20
CA TRP A 106 -11.60 -7.85 -3.84
C TRP A 106 -12.64 -7.40 -2.84
N LEU A 107 -13.36 -6.34 -3.19
CA LEU A 107 -14.60 -5.89 -2.57
C LEU A 107 -15.62 -5.64 -3.68
N THR A 108 -16.29 -6.70 -4.14
CA THR A 108 -17.07 -6.69 -5.39
C THR A 108 -18.45 -7.30 -5.22
N LYS A 109 -19.39 -6.95 -6.10
CA LYS A 109 -20.77 -7.49 -6.06
C LYS A 109 -20.84 -8.98 -6.33
N ASP A 110 -20.01 -9.45 -7.26
CA ASP A 110 -19.98 -10.85 -7.67
C ASP A 110 -18.82 -11.57 -6.97
N ARG A 111 -18.98 -12.87 -6.73
CA ARG A 111 -17.95 -13.72 -6.14
C ARG A 111 -17.88 -15.04 -6.91
N LEU A 112 -16.80 -15.80 -6.71
CA LEU A 112 -16.64 -17.15 -7.30
C LEU A 112 -16.73 -17.18 -8.84
N ALA A 113 -16.31 -16.09 -9.49
CA ALA A 113 -16.23 -16.00 -10.94
C ALA A 113 -14.75 -15.98 -11.33
N PRO A 114 -14.18 -17.10 -11.81
CA PRO A 114 -12.78 -17.14 -12.24
C PRO A 114 -12.58 -16.32 -13.51
N GLY A 115 -11.35 -15.90 -13.76
CA GLY A 115 -11.00 -15.16 -14.96
C GLY A 115 -9.56 -14.67 -14.99
N PRO A 116 -9.22 -13.81 -15.96
CA PRO A 116 -7.83 -13.46 -16.25
C PRO A 116 -7.22 -12.48 -15.25
N VAL A 117 -8.02 -11.79 -14.43
CA VAL A 117 -7.52 -10.72 -13.55
C VAL A 117 -7.12 -11.32 -12.21
N PHE A 118 -5.86 -11.70 -12.06
CA PHE A 118 -5.33 -12.37 -10.86
C PHE A 118 -6.19 -13.57 -10.39
N GLY A 119 -6.77 -14.31 -11.34
CA GLY A 119 -7.63 -15.48 -11.06
C GLY A 119 -9.11 -15.16 -10.84
N SER A 120 -9.53 -13.91 -10.98
CA SER A 120 -10.92 -13.46 -10.91
C SER A 120 -11.40 -12.91 -12.25
N LYS A 121 -12.72 -12.79 -12.41
CA LYS A 121 -13.33 -12.25 -13.63
C LYS A 121 -12.90 -10.83 -13.93
N ASP A 122 -12.81 -10.53 -15.21
CA ASP A 122 -12.71 -9.16 -15.70
C ASP A 122 -14.08 -8.45 -15.65
N ASN A 123 -14.11 -7.14 -15.94
CA ASN A 123 -15.32 -6.31 -15.94
C ASN A 123 -16.09 -6.45 -14.61
N PHE A 124 -15.37 -6.43 -13.49
CA PHE A 124 -15.95 -6.54 -12.16
C PHE A 124 -16.65 -5.23 -11.75
N ASN A 125 -17.58 -5.34 -10.80
CA ASN A 125 -18.28 -4.19 -10.21
C ASN A 125 -17.90 -4.09 -8.72
N GLY A 126 -17.11 -3.08 -8.37
CA GLY A 126 -16.54 -2.89 -7.04
C GLY A 126 -15.06 -2.56 -7.08
N LEU A 127 -14.33 -2.86 -6.01
CA LEU A 127 -12.90 -2.55 -5.87
C LEU A 127 -12.05 -3.81 -6.05
N GLY A 128 -11.01 -3.68 -6.87
CA GLY A 128 -9.87 -4.60 -6.92
C GLY A 128 -8.61 -3.88 -6.41
N ILE A 129 -7.85 -4.52 -5.53
CA ILE A 129 -6.53 -4.10 -5.10
C ILE A 129 -5.55 -5.20 -5.49
N PHE A 130 -4.64 -4.89 -6.40
CA PHE A 130 -3.73 -5.83 -7.03
C PHE A 130 -2.35 -5.71 -6.39
N PHE A 131 -1.81 -6.83 -5.95
CA PHE A 131 -0.46 -6.97 -5.40
C PHE A 131 0.38 -7.66 -6.47
N ASP A 132 0.85 -6.84 -7.40
CA ASP A 132 1.52 -7.27 -8.61
C ASP A 132 3.02 -7.41 -8.38
N THR A 133 3.59 -8.52 -8.83
CA THR A 133 5.01 -8.82 -8.69
C THR A 133 5.74 -8.86 -10.02
N TYR A 134 5.03 -8.90 -11.14
CA TYR A 134 5.63 -9.02 -12.46
C TYR A 134 5.43 -7.74 -13.27
N ASP A 135 6.46 -7.34 -14.01
CA ASP A 135 6.44 -6.13 -14.85
C ASP A 135 6.12 -6.55 -16.29
N ASN A 136 4.85 -6.47 -16.69
CA ASN A 136 4.43 -6.77 -18.06
C ASN A 136 4.79 -5.63 -19.04
N GLU A 137 4.79 -4.36 -18.58
CA GLU A 137 5.16 -3.19 -19.37
C GLU A 137 6.50 -2.57 -18.90
N ARG A 138 7.61 -2.92 -19.57
CA ARG A 138 8.99 -2.40 -19.31
C ARG A 138 9.16 -0.86 -19.27
N GLY A 139 8.10 -0.09 -19.47
CA GLY A 139 8.04 1.37 -19.46
C GLY A 139 7.50 2.00 -18.17
N HIS A 140 7.22 1.23 -17.12
CA HIS A 140 6.74 1.78 -15.85
C HIS A 140 7.72 2.75 -15.21
N ARG A 141 7.18 3.79 -14.56
CA ARG A 141 7.96 4.76 -13.77
C ARG A 141 8.17 4.34 -12.32
N HIS A 142 7.43 3.32 -11.88
CA HIS A 142 7.54 2.72 -10.56
C HIS A 142 8.31 1.40 -10.62
N THR A 143 8.68 0.89 -9.45
CA THR A 143 9.36 -0.39 -9.30
C THR A 143 8.38 -1.46 -8.84
N PHE A 144 8.57 -2.69 -9.31
CA PHE A 144 7.84 -3.86 -8.83
C PHE A 144 8.57 -4.53 -7.64
N PRO A 145 7.86 -5.22 -6.74
CA PRO A 145 6.39 -5.35 -6.67
C PRO A 145 5.64 -4.03 -6.46
N TYR A 146 4.46 -3.92 -7.07
CA TYR A 146 3.63 -2.73 -7.08
C TYR A 146 2.22 -3.07 -6.62
N ILE A 147 1.63 -2.19 -5.80
CA ILE A 147 0.25 -2.31 -5.36
C ILE A 147 -0.57 -1.26 -6.07
N SER A 148 -1.59 -1.67 -6.82
CA SER A 148 -2.49 -0.77 -7.54
C SER A 148 -3.95 -1.03 -7.17
N ALA A 149 -4.79 -0.01 -7.30
CA ALA A 149 -6.21 -0.10 -6.99
C ALA A 149 -7.05 0.39 -8.18
N MET A 150 -8.10 -0.38 -8.51
CA MET A 150 -9.04 -0.10 -9.58
C MET A 150 -10.48 -0.19 -9.07
N LEU A 151 -11.28 0.80 -9.44
CA LEU A 151 -12.73 0.77 -9.22
C LEU A 151 -13.41 0.32 -10.52
N GLY A 152 -13.92 -0.90 -10.51
CA GLY A 152 -14.66 -1.50 -11.61
C GLY A 152 -16.13 -1.08 -11.62
N ASP A 153 -16.62 -0.71 -12.80
CA ASP A 153 -18.00 -0.29 -13.04
C ASP A 153 -18.87 -1.41 -13.66
N GLY A 154 -18.30 -2.60 -13.88
CA GLY A 154 -18.93 -3.71 -14.59
C GLY A 154 -18.67 -3.73 -16.10
N PHE A 155 -17.95 -2.74 -16.65
CA PHE A 155 -17.70 -2.60 -18.10
C PHE A 155 -16.22 -2.43 -18.43
N LYS A 156 -15.48 -1.65 -17.64
CA LYS A 156 -14.04 -1.44 -17.87
C LYS A 156 -13.27 -2.74 -17.65
N SER A 157 -12.39 -3.03 -18.59
CA SER A 157 -11.48 -4.18 -18.56
C SER A 157 -10.17 -3.82 -17.86
N TYR A 158 -9.59 -4.77 -17.14
CA TYR A 158 -8.22 -4.67 -16.62
C TYR A 158 -7.21 -5.08 -17.71
N ASP A 159 -6.33 -4.16 -18.08
CA ASP A 159 -5.28 -4.38 -19.09
C ASP A 159 -4.05 -5.06 -18.45
N ASN A 160 -4.00 -6.40 -18.50
CA ASN A 160 -2.87 -7.19 -17.96
C ASN A 160 -1.55 -6.91 -18.69
N ASP A 161 -1.58 -6.48 -19.96
CA ASP A 161 -0.36 -6.17 -20.71
C ASP A 161 0.30 -4.86 -20.23
N LYS A 162 -0.42 -4.07 -19.43
CA LYS A 162 0.02 -2.78 -18.86
C LYS A 162 -0.21 -2.70 -17.36
N ASP A 163 -0.33 -3.84 -16.68
CA ASP A 163 -0.46 -3.93 -15.23
C ASP A 163 -1.61 -3.07 -14.66
N GLY A 164 -2.68 -2.90 -15.45
CA GLY A 164 -3.86 -2.12 -15.08
C GLY A 164 -3.67 -0.60 -15.03
N ARG A 165 -2.52 -0.08 -15.48
CA ARG A 165 -2.12 1.33 -15.38
C ARG A 165 -3.14 2.33 -15.95
N THR A 166 -3.91 1.92 -16.95
CA THR A 166 -4.91 2.79 -17.61
C THR A 166 -6.18 3.01 -16.78
N THR A 167 -6.44 2.11 -15.83
CA THR A 167 -7.64 2.09 -14.99
C THR A 167 -7.33 2.21 -13.50
N GLU A 168 -6.06 2.33 -13.14
CA GLU A 168 -5.59 2.61 -11.79
C GLU A 168 -6.07 3.99 -11.32
N PHE A 169 -6.59 4.07 -10.09
CA PHE A 169 -6.87 5.35 -9.43
C PHE A 169 -5.86 5.71 -8.33
N ALA A 170 -5.15 4.72 -7.78
CA ALA A 170 -4.09 4.90 -6.79
C ALA A 170 -3.23 3.65 -6.66
N GLY A 171 -1.99 3.83 -6.20
CA GLY A 171 -1.05 2.74 -5.99
C GLY A 171 0.26 3.19 -5.34
N CYS A 172 1.10 2.22 -4.97
CA CYS A 172 2.43 2.45 -4.41
C CYS A 172 3.38 1.29 -4.71
N ALA A 173 4.67 1.59 -4.82
CA ALA A 173 5.70 0.55 -4.86
C ALA A 173 5.96 0.01 -3.45
N ALA A 174 5.87 -1.31 -3.28
CA ALA A 174 6.07 -1.98 -2.01
C ALA A 174 6.75 -3.33 -2.24
N ASN A 175 8.01 -3.47 -1.84
CA ASN A 175 8.74 -4.71 -2.08
C ASN A 175 8.38 -5.76 -1.02
N PHE A 176 7.17 -6.31 -1.08
CA PHE A 176 6.61 -7.25 -0.10
C PHE A 176 7.03 -8.71 -0.31
N ARG A 177 7.69 -9.04 -1.43
CA ARG A 177 8.06 -10.43 -1.77
C ARG A 177 9.23 -10.93 -0.89
N SER A 178 9.17 -12.20 -0.50
CA SER A 178 10.25 -12.93 0.19
C SER A 178 10.70 -12.28 1.51
N LYS A 179 9.76 -11.64 2.22
CA LYS A 179 10.03 -11.08 3.55
C LYS A 179 10.16 -12.19 4.60
N SER A 180 11.12 -11.99 5.51
CA SER A 180 11.38 -12.90 6.63
C SER A 180 10.38 -12.73 7.79
N PHE A 181 9.74 -11.58 7.85
CA PHE A 181 8.73 -11.21 8.83
C PHE A 181 7.32 -11.15 8.20
N PRO A 182 6.25 -11.11 9.00
CA PRO A 182 4.88 -11.00 8.50
C PRO A 182 4.67 -9.74 7.65
N THR A 183 4.17 -9.89 6.42
CA THR A 183 3.69 -8.76 5.61
C THR A 183 2.19 -8.58 5.80
N LYS A 184 1.76 -7.34 6.03
CA LYS A 184 0.35 -7.02 6.29
C LYS A 184 -0.14 -5.88 5.42
N ALA A 185 -1.43 -5.88 5.13
CA ALA A 185 -2.13 -4.78 4.50
C ALA A 185 -3.40 -4.47 5.29
N LYS A 186 -3.74 -3.19 5.38
CA LYS A 186 -4.89 -2.70 6.13
C LYS A 186 -5.67 -1.70 5.28
N LEU A 187 -6.83 -2.12 4.83
CA LEU A 187 -7.77 -1.29 4.08
C LEU A 187 -8.77 -0.66 5.04
N THR A 188 -8.78 0.67 5.12
CA THR A 188 -9.75 1.45 5.89
C THR A 188 -10.70 2.15 4.93
N TYR A 189 -12.01 1.95 5.12
CA TYR A 189 -13.04 2.62 4.34
C TYR A 189 -14.03 3.34 5.24
N TYR A 190 -14.18 4.64 4.99
CA TYR A 190 -15.25 5.47 5.55
C TYR A 190 -16.15 5.96 4.42
N LYS A 191 -17.38 5.47 4.34
CA LYS A 191 -18.35 5.84 3.29
C LYS A 191 -18.52 7.35 3.24
N ASN A 192 -18.44 7.91 2.03
CA ASN A 192 -18.51 9.36 1.76
C ASN A 192 -17.40 10.19 2.44
N ASN A 193 -16.24 9.58 2.71
CA ASN A 193 -15.06 10.26 3.25
C ASN A 193 -13.82 9.81 2.48
N TYR A 194 -13.17 8.71 2.86
CA TYR A 194 -11.98 8.21 2.18
C TYR A 194 -11.88 6.68 2.21
N ILE A 195 -11.07 6.17 1.30
CA ILE A 195 -10.46 4.85 1.35
C ILE A 195 -8.95 5.00 1.51
N GLN A 196 -8.35 4.19 2.37
CA GLN A 196 -6.92 4.22 2.66
C GLN A 196 -6.38 2.80 2.74
N LEU A 197 -5.25 2.56 2.08
CA LEU A 197 -4.49 1.33 2.21
C LEU A 197 -3.17 1.65 2.91
N ASP A 198 -2.94 1.02 4.06
CA ASP A 198 -1.64 0.99 4.72
C ASP A 198 -1.03 -0.40 4.54
N VAL A 199 0.29 -0.48 4.40
CA VAL A 199 1.03 -1.72 4.19
C VAL A 199 2.25 -1.79 5.09
N MET A 200 2.51 -2.98 5.64
CA MET A 200 3.66 -3.28 6.50
C MET A 200 4.57 -4.24 5.75
N TRP A 201 5.70 -3.73 5.24
CA TRP A 201 6.65 -4.51 4.43
C TRP A 201 8.12 -4.10 4.58
N ARG A 202 8.43 -2.96 5.22
CA ARG A 202 9.81 -2.51 5.48
C ARG A 202 10.35 -3.16 6.74
N ASP A 203 9.62 -3.00 7.83
CA ASP A 203 9.96 -3.46 9.17
C ASP A 203 8.71 -3.99 9.89
N GLU A 204 8.93 -4.77 10.95
CA GLU A 204 7.83 -5.24 11.82
C GLU A 204 7.17 -4.05 12.53
N ASP A 205 5.84 -4.07 12.59
CA ASP A 205 5.00 -3.04 13.22
C ASP A 205 5.10 -1.62 12.63
N GLU A 206 5.81 -1.43 11.51
CA GLU A 206 5.90 -0.16 10.79
C GLU A 206 4.95 -0.13 9.58
N TRP A 207 3.94 0.75 9.63
CA TRP A 207 2.94 0.91 8.59
C TRP A 207 3.26 2.08 7.66
N ASP A 208 3.46 1.78 6.38
CA ASP A 208 3.56 2.76 5.31
C ASP A 208 2.16 3.03 4.72
N GLN A 209 1.79 4.30 4.56
CA GLN A 209 0.58 4.65 3.80
C GLN A 209 0.85 4.42 2.31
N CYS A 210 0.20 3.42 1.71
CA CYS A 210 0.28 3.17 0.27
C CYS A 210 -0.47 4.26 -0.50
N PHE A 211 -1.76 4.42 -0.18
CA PHE A 211 -2.58 5.50 -0.72
C PHE A 211 -3.71 5.89 0.22
N LYS A 212 -4.18 7.13 0.06
CA LYS A 212 -5.42 7.63 0.67
C LYS A 212 -6.16 8.46 -0.36
N THR A 213 -7.37 8.05 -0.70
CA THR A 213 -8.17 8.66 -1.76
C THR A 213 -9.56 8.99 -1.25
N PHE A 214 -10.07 10.16 -1.64
CA PHE A 214 -11.40 10.65 -1.29
C PHE A 214 -12.40 10.33 -2.41
N ASP A 215 -13.69 10.50 -2.13
CA ASP A 215 -14.77 10.36 -3.13
C ASP A 215 -14.89 8.99 -3.81
N ILE A 216 -14.34 7.94 -3.19
CA ILE A 216 -14.55 6.54 -3.62
C ILE A 216 -15.86 6.02 -3.02
N GLN A 217 -16.71 5.45 -3.89
CA GLN A 217 -17.97 4.83 -3.50
C GLN A 217 -17.96 3.34 -3.85
N LEU A 218 -18.04 2.50 -2.81
CA LEU A 218 -18.23 1.07 -2.96
C LEU A 218 -19.72 0.73 -3.08
N PRO A 219 -20.08 -0.35 -3.80
CA PRO A 219 -21.45 -0.88 -3.78
C PRO A 219 -21.89 -1.24 -2.36
N GLU A 220 -23.21 -1.21 -2.10
CA GLU A 220 -23.74 -1.44 -0.74
C GLU A 220 -23.65 -2.90 -0.28
N GLN A 221 -23.63 -3.83 -1.23
CA GLN A 221 -23.44 -5.26 -0.97
C GLN A 221 -22.24 -5.72 -1.77
N ILE A 222 -21.17 -6.06 -1.05
CA ILE A 222 -19.89 -6.48 -1.61
C ILE A 222 -19.40 -7.72 -0.88
N TYR A 223 -18.79 -8.64 -1.58
CA TYR A 223 -18.09 -9.78 -1.01
C TYR A 223 -16.61 -9.47 -0.87
N LEU A 224 -16.01 -9.96 0.21
CA LEU A 224 -14.58 -9.92 0.41
C LEU A 224 -13.95 -11.13 -0.27
N GLY A 225 -13.00 -10.90 -1.15
CA GLY A 225 -12.30 -11.97 -1.87
C GLY A 225 -10.80 -11.80 -1.88
N PHE A 226 -10.11 -12.92 -2.04
CA PHE A 226 -8.69 -12.98 -2.37
C PHE A 226 -8.53 -14.01 -3.49
N THR A 227 -7.81 -13.63 -4.54
CA THR A 227 -7.50 -14.54 -5.65
C THR A 227 -6.04 -14.40 -6.04
N ALA A 228 -5.46 -15.45 -6.61
CA ALA A 228 -4.12 -15.37 -7.18
C ALA A 228 -4.06 -16.14 -8.50
N HIS A 229 -3.09 -15.75 -9.33
CA HIS A 229 -2.81 -16.36 -10.63
C HIS A 229 -1.30 -16.55 -10.79
N THR A 230 -0.92 -17.65 -11.46
CA THR A 230 0.44 -17.83 -11.99
C THR A 230 0.37 -18.10 -13.49
N GLY A 231 1.13 -17.34 -14.28
CA GLY A 231 1.30 -17.57 -15.71
C GLY A 231 2.46 -18.53 -15.99
N GLU A 232 3.38 -18.10 -16.86
CA GLU A 232 4.64 -18.81 -17.15
C GLU A 232 5.63 -18.74 -15.98
N VAL A 233 5.55 -17.65 -15.21
CA VAL A 233 6.28 -17.46 -13.96
C VAL A 233 5.37 -17.76 -12.77
N THR A 234 5.98 -18.04 -11.63
CA THR A 234 5.24 -18.59 -10.48
C THR A 234 5.74 -18.03 -9.17
N ASP A 235 4.82 -17.83 -8.24
CA ASP A 235 5.09 -17.62 -6.82
C ASP A 235 4.05 -18.37 -5.97
N ASN A 236 4.40 -18.61 -4.71
CA ASN A 236 3.39 -18.95 -3.72
C ASN A 236 2.72 -17.66 -3.23
N HIS A 237 1.39 -17.68 -3.19
CA HIS A 237 0.58 -16.58 -2.67
C HIS A 237 -0.22 -17.09 -1.48
N ASP A 238 0.23 -16.76 -0.27
CA ASP A 238 -0.32 -17.28 0.98
C ASP A 238 -1.09 -16.19 1.73
N ILE A 239 -2.33 -16.46 2.14
CA ILE A 239 -3.12 -15.64 3.08
C ILE A 239 -3.07 -16.31 4.45
N ILE A 240 -2.55 -15.61 5.45
CA ILE A 240 -2.29 -16.15 6.79
C ILE A 240 -3.45 -15.82 7.73
N GLY A 241 -4.01 -14.63 7.64
CA GLY A 241 -5.16 -14.24 8.44
C GLY A 241 -5.83 -13.00 7.91
N VAL A 242 -7.13 -12.87 8.15
CA VAL A 242 -7.95 -11.72 7.80
C VAL A 242 -8.75 -11.33 9.04
N THR A 243 -8.67 -10.08 9.44
CA THR A 243 -9.46 -9.50 10.51
C THR A 243 -10.23 -8.32 9.96
N THR A 244 -11.55 -8.39 10.07
CA THR A 244 -12.45 -7.31 9.67
C THR A 244 -13.18 -6.77 10.88
N LYS A 245 -13.31 -5.44 10.98
CA LYS A 245 -14.14 -4.77 11.99
C LYS A 245 -14.93 -3.61 11.38
N THR A 246 -16.10 -3.32 11.94
CA THR A 246 -16.81 -2.07 11.64
C THR A 246 -16.08 -0.89 12.26
N LEU A 247 -16.29 0.32 11.75
CA LEU A 247 -15.73 1.52 12.35
C LEU A 247 -16.84 2.48 12.79
N VAL A 248 -16.60 3.14 13.92
CA VAL A 248 -17.46 4.27 14.34
C VAL A 248 -17.29 5.39 13.32
N PRO A 249 -18.38 6.02 12.84
CA PRO A 249 -18.30 7.14 11.90
C PRO A 249 -17.34 8.23 12.40
N LYS A 250 -16.50 8.74 11.49
CA LYS A 250 -15.64 9.90 11.75
C LYS A 250 -16.21 11.15 11.09
N ALA A 251 -15.82 12.31 11.61
CA ALA A 251 -16.04 13.57 10.91
C ALA A 251 -15.40 13.50 9.51
N LYS A 252 -16.08 14.09 8.52
CA LYS A 252 -15.56 14.13 7.15
C LYS A 252 -14.21 14.86 7.15
N GLU A 253 -13.20 14.22 6.59
CA GLU A 253 -11.92 14.84 6.34
C GLU A 253 -12.03 15.62 5.02
N ALA A 254 -11.49 16.83 4.99
CA ALA A 254 -11.35 17.53 3.73
C ALA A 254 -10.20 16.87 2.96
N ALA A 255 -10.41 16.57 1.68
CA ALA A 255 -9.30 16.27 0.79
C ALA A 255 -8.28 17.41 0.91
N ALA A 256 -7.00 17.07 1.05
CA ALA A 256 -5.97 18.09 1.04
C ALA A 256 -6.09 18.86 -0.27
N SER A 257 -6.50 20.13 -0.21
CA SER A 257 -6.45 21.00 -1.38
C SER A 257 -5.04 20.89 -1.94
N PRO A 258 -4.85 20.71 -3.26
CA PRO A 258 -3.52 20.79 -3.84
C PRO A 258 -2.96 22.11 -3.35
N LYS A 259 -1.95 22.05 -2.48
CA LYS A 259 -1.19 23.24 -2.16
C LYS A 259 -0.73 23.68 -3.53
N ASN A 260 -1.18 24.87 -3.95
CA ASN A 260 -0.45 25.63 -4.95
C ASN A 260 0.96 25.74 -4.35
N GLU A 261 1.81 24.77 -4.66
CA GLU A 261 3.23 24.99 -4.72
C GLU A 261 3.32 26.14 -5.71
N LYS A 262 3.34 27.36 -5.16
CA LYS A 262 3.98 28.47 -5.84
C LYS A 262 5.29 27.86 -6.26
N SER A 263 5.42 27.60 -7.55
CA SER A 263 6.68 27.30 -8.19
C SER A 263 7.63 28.33 -7.63
N LYS A 264 8.47 27.93 -6.66
CA LYS A 264 9.69 28.67 -6.41
C LYS A 264 10.44 28.47 -7.71
N SER A 265 10.23 29.41 -8.63
CA SER A 265 11.16 29.64 -9.72
C SER A 265 12.52 29.63 -9.04
N SER A 266 13.30 28.59 -9.29
CA SER A 266 14.70 28.52 -8.90
C SER A 266 15.41 29.60 -9.72
N SER A 267 15.27 30.83 -9.23
CA SER A 267 15.90 32.02 -9.74
C SER A 267 17.40 31.79 -9.70
N GLY A 268 18.00 31.55 -10.87
CA GLY A 268 19.27 32.14 -11.31
C GLY A 268 20.51 32.02 -10.41
N GLY A 269 20.53 31.21 -9.35
CA GLY A 269 21.63 31.19 -8.38
C GLY A 269 22.93 30.57 -8.91
N GLY A 270 22.83 29.63 -9.85
CA GLY A 270 24.01 28.94 -10.41
C GLY A 270 24.83 29.80 -11.37
N PHE A 271 24.16 30.53 -12.27
CA PHE A 271 24.84 31.31 -13.32
C PHE A 271 25.55 32.55 -12.76
N PHE A 272 24.90 33.30 -11.85
CA PHE A 272 25.52 34.47 -11.24
C PHE A 272 26.66 34.10 -10.27
N SER A 273 26.55 32.98 -9.55
CA SER A 273 27.65 32.46 -8.72
C SER A 273 28.86 32.05 -9.57
N PHE A 274 28.62 31.41 -10.72
CA PHE A 274 29.68 31.05 -11.65
C PHE A 274 30.36 32.27 -12.28
N LEU A 275 29.59 33.26 -12.73
CA LEU A 275 30.11 34.49 -13.33
C LEU A 275 30.94 35.30 -12.31
N PHE A 276 30.48 35.39 -11.06
CA PHE A 276 31.22 36.11 -10.01
C PHE A 276 32.56 35.44 -9.69
N LYS A 277 32.61 34.10 -9.65
CA LYS A 277 33.86 33.35 -9.46
C LYS A 277 34.82 33.55 -10.63
N LEU A 278 34.32 33.61 -11.86
CA LEU A 278 35.13 33.86 -13.05
C LEU A 278 35.76 35.25 -13.04
N ILE A 279 34.98 36.28 -12.68
CA ILE A 279 35.47 37.66 -12.58
C ILE A 279 36.50 37.79 -11.45
N ALA A 280 36.26 37.16 -10.29
CA ALA A 280 37.21 37.18 -9.19
C ALA A 280 38.54 36.49 -9.55
N ALA A 281 38.49 35.36 -10.27
CA ALA A 281 39.67 34.67 -10.74
C ALA A 281 40.46 35.52 -11.77
N ALA A 282 39.78 36.16 -12.72
CA ALA A 282 40.41 37.05 -13.69
C ALA A 282 41.06 38.27 -13.03
N ALA A 283 40.43 38.86 -12.01
CA ALA A 283 41.01 39.96 -11.24
C ALA A 283 42.28 39.53 -10.49
N LEU A 284 42.28 38.32 -9.91
CA LEU A 284 43.44 37.79 -9.19
C LEU A 284 44.61 37.53 -10.14
N VAL A 285 44.35 36.97 -11.32
CA VAL A 285 45.36 36.82 -12.39
C VAL A 285 45.89 38.17 -12.85
N GLY A 286 45.03 39.18 -13.00
CA GLY A 286 45.42 40.54 -13.35
C GLY A 286 46.36 41.18 -12.32
N VAL A 287 46.05 41.03 -11.03
CA VAL A 287 46.91 41.53 -9.93
C VAL A 287 48.26 40.82 -9.93
N LEU A 288 48.28 39.50 -10.09
CA LEU A 288 49.53 38.73 -10.17
C LEU A 288 50.36 39.12 -11.39
N PHE A 289 49.74 39.40 -12.53
CA PHE A 289 50.44 39.86 -13.73
C PHE A 289 51.07 41.25 -13.53
N VAL A 290 50.35 42.19 -12.91
CA VAL A 290 50.90 43.52 -12.60
C VAL A 290 52.04 43.42 -11.59
N ALA A 291 51.89 42.60 -10.55
CA ALA A 291 52.95 42.35 -9.57
C ALA A 291 54.19 41.73 -10.21
N TYR A 292 54.01 40.74 -11.09
CA TYR A 292 55.11 40.14 -11.85
C TYR A 292 55.80 41.17 -12.75
N ARG A 293 55.04 42.02 -13.44
CA ARG A 293 55.61 43.05 -14.32
C ARG A 293 56.36 44.14 -13.54
N MET A 294 55.88 44.52 -12.36
CA MET A 294 56.60 45.42 -11.45
C MET A 294 57.88 44.78 -10.92
N TYR A 295 57.84 43.49 -10.57
CA TYR A 295 59.02 42.73 -10.16
C TYR A 295 60.06 42.62 -11.30
N ASP A 296 59.63 42.29 -12.53
CA ASP A 296 60.51 42.23 -13.71
C ASP A 296 61.15 43.60 -14.01
N ASN A 297 60.38 44.68 -14.03
CA ASN A 297 60.92 46.03 -14.22
C ASN A 297 61.92 46.41 -13.12
N ASN A 298 61.64 46.08 -11.85
CA ASN A 298 62.56 46.38 -10.76
C ASN A 298 63.85 45.55 -10.81
N ASN A 299 63.79 44.31 -11.30
CA ASN A 299 64.99 43.50 -11.53
C ASN A 299 65.79 43.95 -12.76
N ARG A 300 65.13 44.43 -13.82
CA ARG A 300 65.81 45.02 -14.99
C ARG A 300 66.55 46.31 -14.66
N MET A 301 66.03 47.12 -13.73
CA MET A 301 66.69 48.32 -13.20
C MET A 301 67.92 48.02 -12.33
N LYS A 302 68.11 46.78 -11.86
CA LYS A 302 69.29 46.36 -11.08
C LYS A 302 70.42 45.81 -11.94
N ASN A 303 70.20 45.64 -13.24
CA ASN A 303 71.19 45.13 -14.21
C ASN A 303 71.66 46.22 -15.20
N PHE A 304 71.53 47.50 -14.82
CA PHE A 304 72.25 48.66 -15.35
C PHE A 304 72.97 49.35 -14.21
#